data_AF-A0AAJ6D487-F1
#
_entry.id   AF-A0AAJ6D487-F1
#
_cell.length_a   1.000
_cell.length_b   1.000
_cell.length_c   1.000
_cell.angle_alpha   90.00
_cell.angle_beta   90.00
_cell.angle_gamma   90.00
#
_symmetry.space_group_name_H-M   'P 1'
#
loop_
_entity.id
_entity.type
_entity.pdbx_description
1 polymer ?
#
loop_
_entity_poly.entity_id
_entity_poly.type
_entity_poly.pdbx_seq_one_letter_code
_entity_poly.pdbx_strand_id
1 'polypeptide(L)'
;MWSVFKALLSGIKPFNVMAGDVIFATAWESGTSRFSFFEWRVKELLDKSDVLIGVKMRPDSYAGPEGDVKNYINFDIETAIRIRDSLNECIEFARHYREIGGKASYAPTPNVGETA
;
A
#
# COMPACT_ATOMS: atom_id res chain seq x y z
N MET A 1 -6.09 -29.56 -9.19
CA MET A 1 -5.31 -28.29 -9.17
C MET A 1 -5.97 -27.15 -8.39
N TRP A 2 -7.23 -27.26 -7.95
CA TRP A 2 -7.90 -26.27 -7.09
C TRP A 2 -7.41 -26.28 -5.61
N SER A 3 -6.93 -27.42 -5.13
CA SER A 3 -6.43 -27.60 -3.76
C SER A 3 -5.11 -26.87 -3.48
N VAL A 4 -4.25 -26.71 -4.50
CA VAL A 4 -2.96 -26.02 -4.36
C VAL A 4 -3.14 -24.50 -4.27
N PHE A 5 -4.08 -23.94 -5.03
CA PHE A 5 -4.46 -22.53 -4.91
C PHE A 5 -5.17 -22.22 -3.58
N LYS A 6 -6.00 -23.14 -3.08
CA LYS A 6 -6.55 -23.02 -1.72
C LYS A 6 -5.46 -23.03 -0.65
N ALA A 7 -4.41 -23.84 -0.79
CA ALA A 7 -3.29 -23.88 0.16
C ALA A 7 -2.46 -22.58 0.16
N LEU A 8 -2.28 -21.95 -1.02
CA LEU A 8 -1.57 -20.67 -1.14
C LEU A 8 -2.36 -19.51 -0.51
N LEU A 9 -3.70 -19.53 -0.60
CA LEU A 9 -4.59 -18.53 -0.01
C LEU A 9 -4.94 -18.81 1.46
N SER A 10 -4.91 -20.06 1.91
CA SER A 10 -5.13 -20.44 3.32
C SER A 10 -3.89 -20.24 4.20
N GLY A 11 -2.71 -20.09 3.60
CA GLY A 11 -1.47 -19.70 4.29
C GLY A 11 -1.40 -18.21 4.61
N ILE A 12 -2.31 -17.41 4.07
CA ILE A 12 -2.38 -15.98 4.31
C ILE A 12 -3.20 -15.74 5.58
N LYS A 13 -2.51 -15.76 6.74
CA LYS A 13 -3.01 -15.24 8.02
C LYS A 13 -3.70 -13.88 7.78
N PRO A 14 -4.81 -13.59 8.47
CA PRO A 14 -5.91 -12.77 7.95
C PRO A 14 -5.46 -11.37 7.54
N PHE A 15 -5.59 -11.07 6.25
CA PHE A 15 -5.34 -9.75 5.64
C PHE A 15 -6.31 -8.64 6.10
N ASN A 16 -7.07 -8.85 7.19
CA ASN A 16 -8.27 -8.06 7.49
C ASN A 16 -8.25 -7.25 8.80
N VAL A 17 -7.13 -7.12 9.56
CA VAL A 17 -7.22 -6.42 10.88
C VAL A 17 -6.10 -5.45 11.28
N MET A 18 -4.89 -5.40 10.68
CA MET A 18 -3.78 -4.61 11.28
C MET A 18 -2.95 -3.74 10.31
N ALA A 19 -3.55 -3.15 9.27
CA ALA A 19 -2.86 -2.13 8.48
C ALA A 19 -3.30 -0.75 9.02
N GLY A 20 -2.46 -0.14 9.86
CA GLY A 20 -2.66 1.13 10.55
C GLY A 20 -2.84 2.33 9.61
N ASP A 21 -2.44 3.51 10.07
CA ASP A 21 -2.80 4.77 9.41
C ASP A 21 -2.19 4.91 8.00
N VAL A 22 -2.92 5.59 7.11
CA VAL A 22 -2.39 5.97 5.80
C VAL A 22 -1.46 7.14 6.00
N ILE A 23 -0.17 6.92 5.76
CA ILE A 23 0.89 7.92 5.96
C ILE A 23 1.28 8.62 4.65
N PHE A 24 0.89 8.06 3.51
CA PHE A 24 1.05 8.68 2.20
C PHE A 24 -0.01 8.16 1.21
N ALA A 25 -0.46 9.01 0.31
CA ALA A 25 -1.38 8.66 -0.78
C ALA A 25 -1.04 9.48 -2.03
N THR A 26 -1.12 8.85 -3.19
CA THR A 26 -0.87 9.51 -4.48
C THR A 26 -2.12 10.18 -5.00
N ALA A 27 -2.00 10.92 -6.11
CA ALA A 27 -3.18 11.36 -6.84
C ALA A 27 -4.02 10.15 -7.27
N TRP A 28 -5.33 10.33 -7.26
CA TRP A 28 -6.27 9.35 -7.82
C TRP A 28 -6.31 9.42 -9.35
N GLU A 29 -6.45 8.27 -9.99
CA GLU A 29 -6.64 8.15 -11.44
C GLU A 29 -8.00 7.48 -11.71
N SER A 30 -8.65 7.87 -12.78
CA SER A 30 -9.90 7.26 -13.24
C SER A 30 -9.63 6.33 -14.42
N GLY A 31 -10.41 5.26 -14.52
CA GLY A 31 -10.42 4.41 -15.70
C GLY A 31 -11.36 4.95 -16.77
N THR A 32 -11.91 4.03 -17.58
CA THR A 32 -12.88 4.38 -18.62
C THR A 32 -14.24 4.81 -18.08
N SER A 33 -14.58 4.40 -16.86
CA SER A 33 -15.81 4.81 -16.16
C SER A 33 -15.58 6.04 -15.28
N ARG A 34 -16.53 6.97 -15.27
CA ARG A 34 -16.46 8.17 -14.41
C ARG A 34 -16.55 7.88 -12.91
N PHE A 35 -16.99 6.68 -12.55
CA PHE A 35 -17.14 6.26 -11.16
C PHE A 35 -16.01 5.32 -10.71
N SER A 36 -15.12 4.93 -11.61
CA SER A 36 -13.94 4.17 -11.23
C SER A 36 -12.88 5.09 -10.66
N PHE A 37 -12.07 4.54 -9.78
CA PHE A 37 -10.92 5.24 -9.25
C PHE A 37 -9.84 4.25 -8.88
N PHE A 38 -8.61 4.72 -8.88
CA PHE A 38 -7.43 3.98 -8.48
C PHE A 38 -6.49 4.93 -7.74
N GLU A 39 -5.96 4.49 -6.61
CA GLU A 39 -5.06 5.28 -5.77
C GLU A 39 -4.07 4.37 -5.06
N TRP A 40 -2.78 4.69 -5.16
CA TRP A 40 -1.75 4.05 -4.35
C TRP A 40 -1.69 4.70 -2.96
N ARG A 41 -1.43 3.86 -1.95
CA ARG A 41 -1.32 4.29 -0.55
C ARG A 41 -0.16 3.59 0.12
N VAL A 42 0.54 4.30 0.99
CA VAL A 42 1.46 3.72 1.96
C VAL A 42 0.79 3.74 3.33
N LYS A 43 0.75 2.59 3.98
CA LYS A 43 0.14 2.39 5.30
C LYS A 43 1.20 1.97 6.30
N GLU A 44 1.22 2.59 7.46
CA GLU A 44 2.03 2.11 8.59
C GLU A 44 1.32 0.93 9.27
N LEU A 45 2.06 -0.09 9.71
CA LEU A 45 1.49 -1.14 10.54
C LEU A 45 1.15 -0.58 11.94
N LEU A 46 0.16 -1.17 12.61
CA LEU A 46 -0.27 -0.70 13.94
C LEU A 46 0.83 -0.80 15.01
N ASP A 47 1.77 -1.74 14.85
CA ASP A 47 2.95 -1.90 15.71
C ASP A 47 4.15 -1.04 15.29
N LYS A 48 3.99 -0.22 14.24
CA LYS A 48 5.03 0.66 13.66
C LYS A 48 6.30 -0.08 13.21
N SER A 49 6.20 -1.39 12.98
CA SER A 49 7.36 -2.22 12.61
C SER A 49 7.75 -2.09 11.14
N ASP A 50 6.76 -1.85 10.27
CA ASP A 50 6.96 -1.73 8.82
C ASP A 50 5.83 -0.91 8.19
N VAL A 51 5.95 -0.71 6.87
CA VAL A 51 4.96 -0.07 6.02
C VAL A 51 4.52 -1.02 4.91
N LEU A 52 3.26 -0.87 4.47
CA LEU A 52 2.68 -1.60 3.36
C LEU A 52 2.30 -0.64 2.24
N ILE A 53 2.55 -1.04 1.00
CA ILE A 53 2.00 -0.37 -0.18
C ILE A 53 0.70 -1.08 -0.56
N GLY A 54 -0.40 -0.35 -0.57
CA GLY A 54 -1.73 -0.85 -0.87
C GLY A 54 -2.40 -0.07 -2.00
N VAL A 55 -3.39 -0.70 -2.63
CA VAL A 55 -4.25 -0.06 -3.62
C VAL A 55 -5.63 0.16 -3.02
N LYS A 56 -6.17 1.38 -3.16
CA LYS A 56 -7.60 1.63 -3.03
C LYS A 56 -8.18 1.81 -4.43
N MET A 57 -9.16 0.99 -4.79
CA MET A 57 -9.73 1.04 -6.14
C MET A 57 -11.23 0.78 -6.17
N ARG A 58 -11.88 1.29 -7.22
CA ARG A 58 -13.20 0.88 -7.70
C ARG A 58 -13.10 0.61 -9.20
N PRO A 59 -13.54 -0.57 -9.69
CA PRO A 59 -13.42 -0.96 -11.10
C PRO A 59 -14.34 -0.13 -12.02
N ASP A 60 -14.07 -0.18 -13.33
CA ASP A 60 -14.86 0.51 -14.37
C ASP A 60 -16.28 -0.05 -14.49
N SER A 61 -16.36 -1.36 -14.48
CA SER A 61 -17.60 -2.11 -14.54
C SER A 61 -17.55 -3.20 -13.50
N TYR A 62 -18.73 -3.53 -13.00
CA TYR A 62 -18.92 -4.56 -12.02
C TYR A 62 -19.84 -5.62 -12.62
N ALA A 63 -19.31 -6.80 -12.87
CA ALA A 63 -20.05 -7.93 -13.40
C ALA A 63 -19.84 -9.14 -12.50
N GLY A 64 -20.82 -9.42 -11.63
CA GLY A 64 -20.76 -10.47 -10.62
C GLY A 64 -20.51 -9.92 -9.21
N PRO A 65 -20.44 -10.76 -8.16
CA PRO A 65 -20.23 -10.35 -6.78
C PRO A 65 -18.91 -9.60 -6.53
N GLU A 66 -18.81 -8.91 -5.38
CA GLU A 66 -17.67 -8.04 -5.08
C GLU A 66 -16.46 -8.90 -4.76
N GLY A 67 -15.36 -8.66 -5.48
CA GLY A 67 -14.19 -9.54 -5.44
C GLY A 67 -14.19 -10.67 -6.48
N ASP A 68 -15.17 -10.75 -7.39
CA ASP A 68 -15.04 -11.62 -8.57
C ASP A 68 -13.91 -11.13 -9.48
N VAL A 69 -13.16 -12.08 -10.06
CA VAL A 69 -11.93 -11.88 -10.86
C VAL A 69 -12.19 -11.05 -12.14
N LYS A 70 -13.46 -10.77 -12.44
CA LYS A 70 -13.93 -10.05 -13.62
C LYS A 70 -14.02 -8.52 -13.45
N ASN A 71 -13.67 -8.00 -12.28
CA ASN A 71 -13.72 -6.57 -11.97
C ASN A 71 -12.41 -5.87 -12.40
N TYR A 72 -12.42 -5.22 -13.56
CA TYR A 72 -11.25 -4.53 -14.11
C TYR A 72 -11.44 -3.01 -14.13
N ILE A 73 -10.33 -2.30 -14.03
CA ILE A 73 -10.21 -0.90 -14.41
C ILE A 73 -9.26 -0.83 -15.60
N ASN A 74 -9.69 -0.15 -16.66
CA ASN A 74 -8.92 -0.02 -17.90
C ASN A 74 -8.32 1.38 -17.96
N PHE A 75 -7.04 1.46 -18.28
CA PHE A 75 -6.30 2.70 -18.39
C PHE A 75 -5.74 2.85 -19.80
N ASP A 76 -5.72 4.08 -20.32
CA ASP A 76 -4.88 4.40 -21.47
C ASP A 76 -3.39 4.36 -21.09
N ILE A 77 -2.51 4.38 -22.09
CA ILE A 77 -1.06 4.23 -21.90
C ILE A 77 -0.51 5.35 -21.01
N GLU A 78 -0.97 6.59 -21.20
CA GLU A 78 -0.49 7.74 -20.42
C GLU A 78 -0.88 7.60 -18.94
N THR A 79 -2.09 7.13 -18.68
CA THR A 79 -2.59 6.86 -17.33
C THR A 79 -1.86 5.68 -16.69
N ALA A 80 -1.59 4.63 -17.45
CA ALA A 80 -0.78 3.50 -16.98
C ALA A 80 0.66 3.94 -16.61
N ILE A 81 1.26 4.86 -17.38
CA ILE A 81 2.55 5.47 -17.07
C ILE A 81 2.48 6.25 -15.76
N ARG A 82 1.47 7.12 -15.58
CA ARG A 82 1.29 7.88 -14.32
C ARG A 82 1.09 6.96 -13.10
N ILE A 83 0.34 5.87 -13.26
CA ILE A 83 0.12 4.88 -12.20
C ILE A 83 1.43 4.17 -11.80
N ARG A 84 2.27 3.84 -12.78
CA ARG A 84 3.61 3.27 -12.52
C ARG A 84 4.48 4.28 -11.77
N ASP A 85 4.49 5.53 -12.20
CA ASP A 85 5.32 6.56 -11.59
C ASP A 85 4.86 6.86 -10.16
N SER A 86 3.55 6.90 -9.93
CA SER A 86 2.93 6.98 -8.59
C SER A 86 3.30 5.80 -7.68
N LEU A 87 3.42 4.59 -8.23
CA LEU A 87 3.93 3.44 -7.46
C LEU A 87 5.38 3.64 -7.05
N ASN A 88 6.22 4.14 -7.96
CA ASN A 88 7.62 4.45 -7.65
C ASN A 88 7.72 5.50 -6.54
N GLU A 89 6.87 6.54 -6.56
CA GLU A 89 6.79 7.52 -5.47
C GLU A 89 6.45 6.87 -4.11
N CYS A 90 5.48 5.94 -4.09
CA CYS A 90 5.15 5.19 -2.89
C CYS A 90 6.31 4.34 -2.38
N ILE A 91 7.07 3.71 -3.29
CA ILE A 91 8.26 2.90 -2.95
C ILE A 91 9.35 3.77 -2.34
N GLU A 92 9.66 4.90 -2.97
CA GLU A 92 10.69 5.83 -2.47
C GLU A 92 10.30 6.44 -1.14
N PHE A 93 9.03 6.84 -0.98
CA PHE A 93 8.49 7.27 0.31
C PHE A 93 8.66 6.20 1.39
N ALA A 94 8.27 4.95 1.10
CA ALA A 94 8.37 3.84 2.04
C ALA A 94 9.82 3.54 2.46
N ARG A 95 10.76 3.59 1.51
CA ARG A 95 12.20 3.43 1.78
C ARG A 95 12.71 4.52 2.71
N HIS A 96 12.45 5.78 2.38
CA HIS A 96 12.88 6.92 3.17
C HIS A 96 12.27 6.91 4.59
N TYR A 97 10.98 6.58 4.70
CA TYR A 97 10.29 6.45 5.97
C TYR A 97 10.95 5.40 6.88
N ARG A 98 11.30 4.23 6.33
CA ARG A 98 12.02 3.17 7.06
C ARG A 98 13.41 3.59 7.49
N GLU A 99 14.15 4.32 6.66
CA GLU A 99 15.47 4.83 7.02
C GLU A 99 15.42 5.82 8.18
N ILE A 100 14.44 6.72 8.20
CA ILE A 100 14.26 7.67 9.31
C ILE A 100 13.85 6.93 10.59
N GLY A 101 12.88 6.01 10.52
CA GLY A 101 12.45 5.21 11.66
C GLY A 101 13.59 4.38 12.25
N GLY A 102 14.42 3.79 11.37
CA GLY A 102 15.64 3.09 11.77
C GLY A 102 16.65 4.01 12.46
N LYS A 103 16.95 5.18 11.88
CA LYS A 103 17.89 6.16 12.47
C LYS A 103 17.41 6.71 13.82
N ALA A 104 16.10 6.91 14.00
CA ALA A 104 15.53 7.33 15.28
C ALA A 104 15.72 6.28 16.40
N SER A 105 15.71 4.99 16.05
CA SER A 105 15.95 3.90 17.03
C SER A 105 17.41 3.80 17.51
N TYR A 106 18.36 4.33 16.73
CA TYR A 106 19.80 4.30 17.02
C TYR A 106 20.35 5.63 17.56
N ALA A 107 19.52 6.66 17.76
CA ALA A 107 19.99 7.90 18.37
C ALA A 107 20.50 7.61 19.80
N PRO A 108 21.78 7.84 20.10
CA PRO A 108 22.29 7.68 21.46
C PRO A 108 21.52 8.65 22.35
N THR A 109 20.90 8.16 23.42
CA THR A 109 20.42 9.04 24.49
C THR A 109 21.60 9.91 24.93
N PRO A 110 21.46 11.25 24.95
CA PRO A 110 22.50 12.09 25.53
C PRO A 110 22.74 11.61 26.96
N ASN A 111 23.98 11.26 27.28
CA ASN A 111 24.37 10.98 28.66
C ASN A 111 24.17 12.27 29.47
N VAL A 112 22.97 12.42 30.05
CA VAL A 112 22.68 13.44 31.06
C VAL A 112 23.30 12.92 32.36
N GLY A 113 24.59 13.16 32.54
CA GLY A 113 25.28 12.69 33.73
C GLY A 113 26.78 12.82 33.70
N GLU A 114 27.31 14.04 33.51
CA GLU A 114 28.59 14.42 34.12
C GLU A 114 28.63 15.95 34.25
N THR A 115 27.96 16.44 35.29
CA THR A 115 28.26 17.74 35.90
C THR A 115 28.50 17.49 37.38
N ALA A 116 29.78 17.46 37.74
CA ALA A 116 30.41 17.96 38.99
C ALA A 116 31.72 17.21 39.22
#